data_AF-A0A2X3CDR3-F1
#
_entry.id   AF-A0A2X3CDR3-F1
#
_cell.length_a   1.000
_cell.length_b   1.000
_cell.length_c   1.000
_cell.angle_alpha   90.00
_cell.angle_beta   90.00
_cell.angle_gamma   90.00
#
_symmetry.space_group_name_H-M   'P 1'
#
loop_
_entity.id
_entity.type
_entity.pdbx_description
1 polymer ?
#
loop_
_entity_poly.entity_id
_entity_poly.type
_entity_poly.pdbx_seq_one_letter_code
_entity_poly.pdbx_strand_id
1 'polypeptide(L)'
;MQPYFHWINEPAEWRRDSDGLTVVTNKHTDFWRHTWYGFERFSGHLYAAEVAGDFTLQAKICADFTTLYDQAGLMMMADEQTWLKAELNSMTMPRPSAAY
;
A
#
# COMPACT_ATOMS: atom_id res chain seq x y z
N MET A 1 -23.48 3.67 11.73
CA MET A 1 -23.36 3.54 10.26
C MET A 1 -22.07 2.80 9.98
N GLN A 2 -22.05 1.88 9.01
CA GLN A 2 -20.77 1.28 8.60
C GLN A 2 -19.89 2.36 7.95
N PRO A 3 -18.56 2.33 8.14
CA PRO A 3 -17.67 3.30 7.50
C PRO A 3 -17.84 3.24 5.98
N TYR A 4 -17.94 4.41 5.35
CA TYR A 4 -17.95 4.50 3.90
C TYR A 4 -16.51 4.47 3.38
N PHE A 5 -16.15 3.36 2.73
CA PHE A 5 -14.82 3.20 2.14
C PHE A 5 -14.77 3.81 0.74
N HIS A 6 -13.65 4.46 0.45
CA HIS A 6 -13.34 5.03 -0.85
C HIS A 6 -11.87 4.83 -1.20
N TRP A 7 -11.56 4.98 -2.48
CA TRP A 7 -10.20 4.90 -2.98
C TRP A 7 -9.53 6.26 -2.96
N ILE A 8 -8.28 6.27 -2.50
CA ILE A 8 -7.26 7.25 -2.86
C ILE A 8 -6.35 6.53 -3.85
N ASN A 9 -6.23 7.10 -5.06
CA ASN A 9 -5.60 6.48 -6.24
C ASN A 9 -6.21 5.09 -6.55
N GLU A 10 -7.41 5.07 -7.09
CA GLU A 10 -8.08 3.82 -7.47
C GLU A 10 -7.23 3.01 -8.49
N PRO A 11 -6.98 1.71 -8.24
CA PRO A 11 -6.29 0.85 -9.19
C PRO A 11 -7.19 0.51 -10.39
N ALA A 12 -6.59 0.13 -11.53
CA ALA A 12 -7.35 -0.26 -12.71
C ALA A 12 -8.16 -1.55 -12.49
N GLU A 13 -7.68 -2.43 -11.61
CA GLU A 13 -8.27 -3.74 -11.35
C GLU A 13 -8.40 -3.97 -9.84
N TRP A 14 -9.65 -4.03 -9.37
CA TRP A 14 -9.97 -4.42 -8.00
C TRP A 14 -11.37 -5.05 -7.93
N ARG A 15 -11.61 -5.80 -6.86
CA ARG A 15 -12.92 -6.37 -6.54
C ARG A 15 -13.14 -6.37 -5.05
N ARG A 16 -14.34 -5.97 -4.62
CA ARG A 16 -14.85 -6.16 -3.25
C ARG A 16 -16.00 -7.14 -3.29
N ASP A 17 -15.91 -8.18 -2.48
CA ASP A 17 -16.98 -9.16 -2.28
C ASP A 17 -17.11 -9.50 -0.78
N SER A 18 -17.87 -10.55 -0.44
CA SER A 18 -18.05 -10.99 0.95
C SER A 18 -16.75 -11.42 1.62
N ASP A 19 -15.78 -11.91 0.85
CA ASP A 19 -14.60 -12.59 1.35
C ASP A 19 -13.45 -11.60 1.58
N GLY A 20 -13.46 -10.48 0.88
CA GLY A 20 -12.46 -9.44 1.08
C GLY A 20 -12.38 -8.41 -0.02
N LEU A 21 -11.21 -7.78 -0.07
CA LEU A 21 -10.79 -6.85 -1.12
C LEU A 21 -9.63 -7.51 -1.87
N THR A 22 -9.78 -7.68 -3.18
CA THR A 22 -8.71 -8.11 -4.08
C THR A 22 -8.27 -6.92 -4.92
N VAL A 23 -6.96 -6.74 -5.05
CA VAL A 23 -6.35 -5.56 -5.70
C VAL A 23 -5.19 -6.00 -6.56
N VAL A 24 -5.10 -5.46 -7.77
CA VAL A 24 -3.90 -5.51 -8.61
C VAL A 24 -3.33 -4.10 -8.67
N THR A 25 -2.07 -3.93 -8.29
CA THR A 25 -1.42 -2.62 -8.32
C THR A 25 -1.18 -2.15 -9.74
N ASN A 26 -1.36 -0.85 -9.98
CA ASN A 26 -0.87 -0.22 -11.19
C ASN A 26 0.67 -0.18 -11.16
N LYS A 27 1.29 -0.05 -12.34
CA LYS A 27 2.75 0.04 -12.41
C LYS A 27 3.25 1.37 -11.82
N HIS A 28 4.44 1.34 -11.21
CA HIS A 28 5.18 2.52 -10.74
C HIS A 28 4.41 3.41 -9.73
N THR A 29 3.65 2.76 -8.86
CA THR A 29 2.94 3.41 -7.75
C THR A 29 3.73 3.33 -6.47
N ASP A 30 3.76 4.41 -5.68
CA ASP A 30 4.43 4.43 -4.38
C ASP A 30 3.89 5.55 -3.48
N PHE A 31 4.11 5.39 -2.17
CA PHE A 31 4.01 6.44 -1.16
C PHE A 31 5.41 6.68 -0.59
N TRP A 32 6.03 7.80 -0.98
CA TRP A 32 7.35 8.20 -0.49
C TRP A 32 7.48 9.71 -0.45
N ARG A 33 8.15 10.25 0.56
CA ARG A 33 8.34 11.70 0.69
C ARG A 33 9.75 12.07 1.14
N HIS A 34 10.50 12.68 0.21
CA HIS A 34 11.79 13.39 0.33
C HIS A 34 13.01 12.63 0.89
N THR A 35 12.84 11.82 1.93
CA THR A 35 13.95 11.20 2.66
C THR A 35 14.88 10.43 1.72
N TRP A 36 16.18 10.72 1.82
CA TRP A 36 17.30 10.17 1.04
C TRP A 36 17.22 10.35 -0.49
N TYR A 37 16.14 9.92 -1.12
CA TYR A 37 15.99 9.89 -2.58
C TYR A 37 15.58 11.24 -3.19
N GLY A 38 15.15 12.22 -2.38
CA GLY A 38 14.84 13.58 -2.85
C GLY A 38 13.58 13.70 -3.72
N PHE A 39 12.85 12.62 -3.98
CA PHE A 39 11.59 12.64 -4.71
C PHE A 39 10.38 12.46 -3.80
N GLU A 40 9.21 12.79 -4.35
CA GLU A 40 7.90 12.55 -3.75
C GLU A 40 7.07 11.64 -4.68
N ARG A 41 6.34 10.71 -4.07
CA ARG A 41 5.37 9.83 -4.71
C ARG A 41 4.16 9.73 -3.80
N PHE A 42 3.00 9.98 -4.36
CA PHE A 42 1.71 9.85 -3.70
C PHE A 42 0.73 9.16 -4.65
N SER A 43 1.17 8.05 -5.25
CA SER A 43 0.45 7.32 -6.29
C SER A 43 0.11 5.88 -5.89
N GLY A 44 0.51 5.44 -4.69
CA GLY A 44 0.11 4.16 -4.12
C GLY A 44 -1.41 4.07 -3.92
N HIS A 45 -1.93 2.85 -3.87
CA HIS A 45 -3.35 2.58 -3.73
C HIS A 45 -3.75 2.49 -2.26
N LEU A 46 -4.77 3.25 -1.86
CA LEU A 46 -5.30 3.21 -0.51
C LEU A 46 -6.83 3.10 -0.55
N TYR A 47 -7.37 2.02 0.02
CA TYR A 47 -8.80 1.86 0.27
C TYR A 47 -9.09 2.19 1.73
N ALA A 48 -9.69 3.34 1.99
CA ALA A 48 -9.80 3.90 3.33
C ALA A 48 -11.22 4.37 3.65
N ALA A 49 -11.50 4.48 4.94
CA ALA A 49 -12.69 5.13 5.45
C ALA A 49 -12.27 6.15 6.52
N GLU A 50 -13.02 7.24 6.61
CA GLU A 50 -12.80 8.22 7.68
C GLU A 50 -13.19 7.62 9.04
N VAL A 51 -12.33 7.87 10.03
CA VAL A 51 -12.54 7.46 11.42
C VAL A 51 -12.29 8.66 12.33
N ALA A 52 -13.07 8.77 13.40
CA ALA A 52 -12.94 9.83 14.40
C ALA A 52 -12.71 9.23 15.79
N GLY A 53 -11.79 9.82 16.55
CA GLY A 53 -11.40 9.33 17.86
C GLY A 53 -10.50 8.10 17.81
N ASP A 54 -10.37 7.43 18.96
CA ASP A 54 -9.53 6.24 19.09
C ASP A 54 -10.11 5.06 18.30
N PHE A 55 -9.25 4.33 17.60
CA PHE A 55 -9.65 3.18 16.81
C PHE A 55 -8.60 2.06 16.86
N THR A 56 -9.01 0.88 16.40
CA THR A 56 -8.11 -0.24 16.15
C THR A 56 -8.41 -0.78 14.77
N LEU A 57 -7.38 -0.94 13.94
CA LEU A 57 -7.47 -1.52 12.61
C LEU A 57 -6.67 -2.82 12.57
N GLN A 58 -7.31 -3.89 12.15
CA GLN A 58 -6.68 -5.18 11.93
C GLN A 58 -7.13 -5.73 10.58
N ALA A 59 -6.17 -6.22 9.78
CA ALA A 59 -6.45 -6.87 8.52
C ALA A 59 -5.51 -8.08 8.34
N LYS A 60 -6.01 -9.10 7.63
CA LYS A 60 -5.17 -10.17 7.08
C LYS A 60 -4.80 -9.78 5.66
N ILE A 61 -3.50 -9.68 5.40
CA ILE A 61 -2.97 -9.34 4.08
C ILE A 61 -2.34 -10.61 3.49
N CYS A 62 -2.78 -10.96 2.29
CA CYS A 62 -2.19 -12.02 1.48
C CYS A 62 -1.79 -11.39 0.15
N ALA A 63 -0.49 -11.41 -0.16
CA ALA A 63 0.04 -10.79 -1.35
C ALA A 63 1.13 -11.69 -1.95
N ASP A 64 1.08 -11.83 -3.28
CA ASP A 64 2.08 -12.53 -4.07
C ASP A 64 3.15 -11.52 -4.48
N PHE A 65 4.12 -11.29 -3.60
CA PHE A 65 5.23 -10.38 -3.88
C PHE A 65 6.19 -11.02 -4.89
N THR A 66 6.28 -10.45 -6.10
CA THR A 66 7.06 -11.04 -7.21
C THR A 66 8.16 -10.13 -7.71
N THR A 67 8.03 -8.82 -7.51
CA THR A 67 8.98 -7.81 -7.96
C THR A 67 9.60 -7.11 -6.75
N LEU A 68 10.84 -6.60 -6.90
CA LEU A 68 11.49 -5.79 -5.87
C LEU A 68 10.63 -4.55 -5.55
N TYR A 69 10.44 -4.28 -4.26
CA TYR A 69 9.62 -3.17 -3.73
C TYR A 69 8.11 -3.32 -3.87
N ASP A 70 7.60 -4.51 -4.21
CA ASP A 70 6.18 -4.80 -4.03
C ASP A 70 5.83 -4.64 -2.54
N GLN A 71 4.76 -3.92 -2.28
CA GLN A 71 4.35 -3.50 -0.94
C GLN A 71 2.86 -3.73 -0.74
N ALA A 72 2.50 -4.28 0.43
CA ALA A 72 1.11 -4.40 0.86
C ALA A 72 1.03 -4.31 2.39
N GLY A 73 0.14 -3.46 2.89
CA GLY A 73 0.13 -3.08 4.30
C GLY A 73 -1.10 -2.31 4.75
N LEU A 74 -0.98 -1.74 5.93
CA LEU A 74 -1.92 -0.79 6.50
C LEU A 74 -1.36 0.62 6.37
N MET A 75 -2.25 1.59 6.25
CA MET A 75 -1.91 3.01 6.22
C MET A 75 -2.86 3.81 7.09
N MET A 76 -2.31 4.78 7.80
CA MET A 76 -3.07 5.86 8.45
C MET A 76 -2.68 7.16 7.77
N MET A 77 -3.68 7.95 7.39
CA MET A 77 -3.49 9.20 6.66
C MET A 77 -4.30 10.30 7.34
N ALA A 78 -3.61 11.39 7.68
CA ALA A 78 -4.27 12.64 8.07
C ALA A 78 -4.49 13.53 6.85
N ASP A 79 -3.48 13.62 5.97
CA ASP A 79 -3.52 14.33 4.69
C ASP A 79 -2.44 13.77 3.73
N GLU A 80 -2.36 14.31 2.51
CA GLU A 80 -1.42 13.85 1.46
C GLU A 80 0.07 13.97 1.87
N GLN A 81 0.37 14.81 2.86
CA GLN A 81 1.71 15.08 3.34
C GLN A 81 2.03 14.39 4.67
N THR A 82 1.01 13.94 5.39
CA THR A 82 1.08 13.40 6.75
C THR A 82 0.42 12.04 6.82
N TRP A 83 1.22 11.00 6.72
CA TRP A 83 0.76 9.63 6.74
C TRP A 83 1.83 8.67 7.28
N LEU A 84 1.36 7.50 7.73
CA LEU A 84 2.19 6.39 8.17
C LEU A 84 1.75 5.13 7.45
N LYS A 85 2.69 4.43 6.82
CA LYS A 85 2.48 3.10 6.25
C LYS A 85 3.27 2.04 7.02
N ALA A 86 2.66 0.89 7.24
CA ALA A 86 3.28 -0.29 7.84
C ALA A 86 2.94 -1.50 6.99
N GLU A 87 3.96 -2.10 6.37
CA GLU A 87 3.76 -3.02 5.25
C GLU A 87 4.80 -4.14 5.19
N LEU A 88 4.42 -5.23 4.53
CA LEU A 88 5.35 -6.22 4.03
C LEU A 88 5.93 -5.68 2.71
N ASN A 89 7.24 -5.85 2.54
CA ASN A 89 7.96 -5.39 1.35
C ASN A 89 8.88 -6.51 0.84
N SER A 90 8.81 -6.82 -0.45
CA SER A 90 9.80 -7.69 -1.10
C SER A 90 11.15 -6.98 -1.23
N MET A 91 12.06 -7.34 -0.33
CA MET A 91 13.48 -7.00 -0.43
C MET A 91 14.28 -8.24 -0.81
N THR A 92 13.94 -8.90 -1.93
CA THR A 92 14.81 -9.94 -2.48
C THR A 92 15.77 -9.27 -3.45
N MET A 93 16.96 -8.91 -2.96
CA MET A 93 18.09 -8.62 -3.85
C MET A 93 18.34 -9.85 -4.73
N PRO A 94 18.59 -9.72 -6.05
CA PRO A 94 19.12 -10.86 -6.79
C PRO A 94 20.37 -11.36 -6.06
N ARG A 95 20.46 -12.67 -5.81
CA ARG A 95 21.73 -13.27 -5.33
C ARG A 95 22.81 -12.74 -6.27
N PRO A 96 23.96 -12.24 -5.77
CA PRO A 96 25.06 -11.95 -6.67
C PRO A 96 25.28 -13.20 -7.52
N SER A 97 25.17 -13.06 -8.84
CA SER A 97 25.53 -14.15 -9.72
C SER A 97 26.95 -14.52 -9.34
N ALA A 98 27.17 -15.76 -8.89
CA ALA A 98 28.49 -16.34 -8.91
C ALA A 98 28.89 -16.44 -10.39
N ALA A 99 29.36 -15.33 -10.94
CA ALA A 99 30.10 -15.29 -12.18
C ALA A 99 31.53 -15.69 -11.80
N TYR A 100 31.88 -16.89 -12.26
CA TYR A 100 33.21 -17.49 -12.46
C TYR A 100 34.43 -16.70 -12.00
#